data_AF-A0A925CYN8-F1
#
_entry.id   AF-A0A925CYN8-F1
#
_cell.length_a   1.000
_cell.length_b   1.000
_cell.length_c   1.000
_cell.angle_alpha   90.00
_cell.angle_beta   90.00
_cell.angle_gamma   90.00
#
_symmetry.space_group_name_H-M   'P 1'
#
loop_
_entity.id
_entity.type
_entity.pdbx_description
1 polymer ?
#
loop_
_entity_poly.entity_id
_entity_poly.type
_entity_poly.pdbx_seq_one_letter_code
_entity_poly.pdbx_strand_id
1 'polypeptide(L)' 'MNEELINPWTVNAEKPVYDNPWIQVTEYDVINPSGGIGIYGKVHFKNYAVGVFPLDAELNTWLVGQYRFVLNQYSWE' A
#
# COMPACT_ATOMS: atom_id res chain seq x y z
N MET A 1 -26.58 -8.31 0.87
CA MET A 1 -26.72 -7.66 -0.44
C MET A 1 -25.39 -7.00 -0.70
N ASN A 2 -24.54 -7.61 -1.53
CA ASN A 2 -23.26 -7.01 -1.88
C ASN A 2 -23.57 -5.90 -2.87
N GLU A 3 -23.48 -4.64 -2.45
CA GLU A 3 -23.46 -3.54 -3.41
C GLU A 3 -22.20 -3.71 -4.26
N GLU A 4 -22.39 -3.90 -5.57
CA GLU A 4 -21.29 -3.79 -6.52
C GLU A 4 -20.76 -2.35 -6.43
N LEU A 5 -19.55 -2.22 -5.90
CA LEU A 5 -18.82 -0.95 -5.87
C LEU A 5 -18.55 -0.53 -7.32
N ILE A 6 -19.38 0.38 -7.84
CA ILE A 6 -19.12 1.03 -9.13
C ILE A 6 -17.91 1.93 -8.93
N ASN A 7 -16.80 1.62 -9.60
CA ASN A 7 -15.63 2.48 -9.60
C ASN A 7 -15.98 3.80 -10.31
N PRO A 8 -15.98 4.95 -9.61
CA PRO A 8 -16.38 6.22 -10.21
C PRO A 8 -15.26 6.86 -11.06
N TRP A 9 -14.09 6.22 -11.17
CA TRP A 9 -12.96 6.70 -11.96
C TRP A 9 -12.99 6.10 -13.36
N THR A 10 -12.64 6.91 -14.36
CA THR A 10 -12.37 6.42 -15.72
C THR A 10 -10.86 6.30 -15.90
N VAL A 11 -10.39 5.12 -16.31
CA VAL A 11 -8.98 4.89 -16.67
C VAL A 11 -8.83 5.01 -18.18
N ASN A 12 -8.04 5.97 -18.64
CA ASN A 12 -7.77 6.20 -20.06
C ASN A 12 -6.56 5.40 -20.54
N ALA A 13 -5.52 5.29 -19.70
CA ALA A 13 -4.33 4.51 -19.96
C ALA A 13 -3.66 4.08 -18.66
N GLU A 14 -2.82 3.05 -18.74
CA GLU A 14 -1.97 2.60 -17.65
C GLU A 14 -0.55 2.30 -18.17
N LYS A 15 0.43 2.58 -17.32
CA LYS A 15 1.85 2.37 -17.62
C LYS A 15 2.57 1.83 -16.39
N PRO A 16 2.99 0.55 -16.40
CA PRO A 16 3.93 0.04 -15.41
C PRO A 16 5.27 0.77 -15.55
N VAL A 17 5.67 1.51 -14.52
CA VAL A 17 6.88 2.35 -14.56
C VAL A 17 8.02 1.77 -13.73
N TYR A 18 7.71 0.85 -12.80
CA TYR A 18 8.71 0.16 -11.98
C TYR A 18 8.15 -1.19 -11.53
N ASP A 19 8.98 -2.22 -11.59
CA ASP A 19 8.62 -3.54 -11.10
C ASP A 19 9.83 -4.27 -10.50
N ASN A 20 9.69 -4.77 -9.27
CA ASN A 20 10.69 -5.58 -8.60
C ASN A 20 10.00 -6.72 -7.81
N PRO A 21 10.73 -7.62 -7.13
CA PRO A 21 10.11 -8.73 -6.38
C PRO A 21 9.17 -8.32 -5.24
N TRP A 22 9.24 -7.08 -4.75
CA TRP A 22 8.49 -6.61 -3.58
C TRP A 22 7.30 -5.70 -3.94
N ILE A 23 7.45 -4.83 -4.94
CA ILE A 23 6.44 -3.84 -5.36
C ILE A 23 6.38 -3.69 -6.88
N GLN A 24 5.21 -3.26 -7.37
CA GLN A 24 5.01 -2.69 -8.70
C GLN A 24 4.45 -1.27 -8.57
N VAL A 25 4.95 -0.34 -9.39
CA VAL A 25 4.40 1.02 -9.52
C VAL A 25 3.79 1.16 -10.90
N THR A 26 2.52 1.57 -10.95
CA THR A 26 1.79 1.83 -12.19
C THR A 26 1.27 3.26 -12.18
N GLU A 27 1.56 4.00 -13.24
CA GLU A 27 1.00 5.31 -13.51
C GLU A 27 -0.28 5.15 -14.33
N TYR A 28 -1.33 5.87 -13.97
CA TYR A 28 -2.62 5.85 -14.64
C TYR A 28 -2.99 7.24 -15.15
N ASP A 29 -3.38 7.34 -16.42
CA ASP A 29 -4.10 8.50 -16.93
C ASP A 29 -5.58 8.32 -16.61
N VAL A 30 -6.17 9.24 -15.85
CA VAL A 30 -7.53 9.07 -15.32
C VAL A 30 -8.38 10.33 -15.47
N ILE A 31 -9.70 10.12 -15.51
CA ILE A 31 -10.71 11.13 -15.18
C ILE A 31 -11.23 10.80 -13.79
N ASN A 32 -11.05 11.74 -12.86
CA ASN A 32 -11.54 11.60 -11.49
C ASN A 32 -13.08 11.75 -11.43
N PRO A 33 -13.73 11.38 -10.32
CA PRO A 33 -15.20 11.40 -10.19
C PRO A 33 -15.83 12.79 -10.40
N SER A 34 -15.06 13.87 -10.24
CA SER A 34 -15.49 15.24 -10.47
C SER A 34 -15.26 15.70 -11.92
N GLY A 35 -14.83 14.82 -12.83
CA GLY A 35 -14.56 15.11 -14.23
C GLY A 35 -13.16 15.68 -14.52
N GLY A 36 -12.29 15.78 -13.52
CA GLY A 36 -10.93 16.30 -13.69
C GLY A 36 -9.98 15.28 -14.30
N ILE A 37 -9.19 15.69 -15.29
CA ILE A 37 -8.16 14.86 -15.93
C ILE A 37 -6.86 14.95 -15.12
N GLY A 38 -6.21 13.83 -14.87
CA GLY A 38 -4.93 13.81 -14.18
C GLY A 38 -4.22 12.46 -14.21
N ILE A 39 -3.05 12.44 -13.57
CA ILE A 39 -2.22 11.26 -13.39
C ILE A 39 -2.45 10.70 -11.98
N TYR A 40 -2.58 9.37 -11.86
CA TYR A 40 -2.68 8.68 -10.58
C TYR A 40 -1.63 7.57 -10.46
N GLY A 41 -0.74 7.66 -9.46
CA GLY A 41 0.27 6.64 -9.17
C GLY A 41 -0.25 5.58 -8.20
N LYS A 42 -0.19 4.30 -8.59
CA LYS A 42 -0.56 3.15 -7.76
C LYS A 42 0.67 2.33 -7.41
N VAL A 43 0.89 2.11 -6.11
CA VAL A 43 1.87 1.13 -5.60
C VAL A 43 1.12 -0.16 -5.24
N HIS A 44 1.52 -1.28 -5.83
CA HIS A 44 1.03 -2.61 -5.49
C HIS A 44 2.14 -3.40 -4.77
N PHE A 45 1.91 -3.72 -3.49
CA PHE A 45 2.79 -4.59 -2.73
C PHE A 45 2.50 -6.05 -3.09
N LYS A 46 3.54 -6.80 -3.50
CA LYS A 46 3.41 -8.21 -3.93
C LYS A 46 3.29 -9.19 -2.77
N ASN A 47 3.57 -8.73 -1.54
CA ASN A 47 3.52 -9.52 -0.32
C ASN A 47 2.60 -8.85 0.71
N TYR A 48 1.95 -9.66 1.53
CA TYR A 48 1.18 -9.17 2.68
C TYR A 48 2.11 -8.83 3.84
N ALA A 49 1.90 -7.66 4.44
CA ALA A 49 2.48 -7.33 5.73
C ALA A 49 1.53 -7.82 6.83
N VAL A 50 2.08 -8.53 7.81
CA VAL A 50 1.33 -9.02 8.98
C VAL A 50 1.96 -8.40 10.22
N GLY A 51 1.16 -7.68 11.00
CA GLY A 51 1.52 -7.25 12.35
C GLY A 51 1.08 -8.29 13.36
N VAL A 52 1.95 -8.60 14.32
CA VAL A 52 1.64 -9.50 15.43
C VAL A 52 1.77 -8.72 16.72
N PHE A 53 0.75 -8.76 17.56
CA PHE A 53 0.79 -8.19 18.91
C PHE A 53 0.83 -9.34 19.93
N PRO A 54 2.03 -9.82 20.31
CA PRO A 54 2.14 -10.96 21.21
C PRO A 54 1.76 -10.55 22.63
N LEU A 55 1.07 -11.45 23.34
CA LEU A 55 0.74 -11.29 24.76
C LEU A 55 1.21 -12.52 25.52
N ASP A 56 1.93 -12.32 26.61
CA ASP A 56 2.25 -13.38 27.55
C ASP A 56 1.13 -13.61 28.57
N ALA A 57 1.37 -14.49 29.54
CA ALA A 57 0.39 -14.85 30.57
C ALA A 57 -0.01 -13.67 31.49
N GLU A 58 0.82 -12.63 31.56
CA GLU A 58 0.60 -11.42 32.36
C GLU A 58 0.11 -10.24 31.50
N LEU A 59 -0.17 -10.48 30.22
CA LEU A 59 -0.59 -9.48 29.23
C LEU A 59 0.49 -8.44 28.89
N ASN A 60 1.77 -8.77 29.06
CA ASN A 60 2.85 -7.95 28.52
C ASN A 60 3.03 -8.19 27.01
N THR A 61 3.54 -7.18 26.30
CA THR A 61 3.91 -7.27 24.89
C THR A 61 5.42 -7.19 24.70
N TRP A 62 5.89 -7.71 23.57
CA TRP A 62 7.30 -7.78 23.22
C TRP A 62 7.50 -7.10 21.87
N LEU A 63 8.41 -6.12 21.84
CA LEU A 63 8.75 -5.37 20.63
C LEU A 63 10.07 -5.87 20.05
N VAL A 64 10.20 -5.77 18.74
CA VAL A 64 11.43 -6.06 18.00
C VAL A 64 12.06 -4.73 17.57
N GLY A 65 13.28 -4.50 18.05
CA GLY A 65 14.08 -3.36 17.65
C GLY A 65 14.86 -3.65 16.36
N GLN A 66 14.76 -2.76 15.36
CA GLN A 66 15.52 -2.90 14.11
C GLN A 66 15.78 -1.54 13.44
N TYR A 67 16.85 -1.48 12.63
CA TYR A 67 17.10 -0.32 11.78
C TYR A 67 16.25 -0.38 10.51
N ARG A 68 15.43 0.64 10.28
CA ARG A 68 14.59 0.77 9.09
C ARG A 68 15.31 1.58 8.02
N PHE A 69 15.93 0.89 7.07
CA PHE A 69 16.66 1.49 5.95
C PHE A 69 15.86 2.59 5.22
N VAL A 70 14.59 2.34 4.89
CA VAL A 70 13.74 3.29 4.14
C VAL A 70 13.47 4.59 4.94
N LEU A 71 13.47 4.51 6.28
CA LEU A 71 13.24 5.65 7.17
C LEU A 71 14.54 6.26 7.73
N ASN A 72 15.68 5.64 7.48
CA ASN A 72 16.98 5.99 8.04
C ASN A 72 17.01 6.12 9.57
N GLN A 73 16.23 5.29 10.29
CA GLN A 73 16.13 5.36 11.75
C GLN A 73 15.97 3.98 12.39
N TYR A 74 16.34 3.87 13.66
CA TYR A 74 16.02 2.69 14.47
C TYR A 74 14.58 2.79 14.99
N SER A 75 13.80 1.73 14.87
CA SER A 75 12.42 1.64 15.36
C SER A 75 12.23 0.42 16.27
N TRP A 76 11.22 0.53 17.14
CA TRP A 76 10.64 -0.58 17.90
C TRP A 76 9.24 -0.83 17.35
N GLU A 77 8.95 -2.07 16.96
CA GLU A 77 7.67 -2.49 16.38
C GLU A 77 7.18 -3.80 17.00
#